data_AF-Q71IG0-F1
#
_entry.id   AF-Q71IG0-F1
#
_cell.length_a   1.000
_cell.length_b   1.000
_cell.length_c   1.000
_cell.angle_alpha   90.00
_cell.angle_beta   90.00
_cell.angle_gamma   90.00
#
_symmetry.space_group_name_H-M   'P 1'
#
loop_
_entity.id
_entity.type
_entity.pdbx_description
1 polymer ?
#
loop_
_entity_poly.entity_id
_entity_poly.type
_entity_poly.pdbx_seq_one_letter_code
_entity_poly.pdbx_strand_id
1 'polypeptide(L)' 'SLAAEGIQEIVDGKDKIEELAKKYLVPSRNAFYIGRGIDHAVAMEAALKLKEVSYIQTEGFAAAELKHGTIS' A
#
# COMPACT_ATOMS: atom_id res chain seq x y z
N SER A 1 -17.84 -14.85 10.88
CA SER A 1 -18.35 -13.46 10.86
C SER A 1 -17.79 -12.83 9.61
N LEU A 2 -18.57 -12.01 8.90
CA LEU A 2 -18.18 -11.52 7.57
C LEU A 2 -16.77 -10.90 7.52
N ALA A 3 -16.37 -10.17 8.58
CA ALA A 3 -15.02 -9.61 8.68
C ALA A 3 -13.92 -10.67 8.82
N ALA A 4 -14.13 -11.72 9.62
CA ALA A 4 -13.15 -12.79 9.80
C ALA A 4 -12.96 -13.62 8.52
N GLU A 5 -14.06 -13.90 7.82
CA GLU A 5 -14.03 -14.59 6.52
C GLU A 5 -13.28 -13.77 5.47
N GLY A 6 -13.54 -12.46 5.37
CA GLY A 6 -12.81 -11.58 4.46
C GLY A 6 -11.32 -11.45 4.77
N ILE A 7 -10.93 -11.44 6.05
CA ILE A 7 -9.52 -11.46 6.45
C ILE A 7 -8.86 -12.79 6.03
N GLN A 8 -9.55 -13.92 6.25
CA GLN A 8 -9.03 -15.23 5.87
C GLN A 8 -8.78 -15.32 4.36
N GLU A 9 -9.70 -14.82 3.54
CA GLU A 9 -9.55 -14.81 2.08
C GLU A 9 -8.30 -14.02 1.63
N ILE A 10 -8.01 -12.87 2.26
CA ILE A 10 -6.81 -12.08 1.98
C ILE A 10 -5.54 -12.86 2.35
N VAL A 11 -5.53 -13.53 3.51
CA VAL A 11 -4.39 -14.31 3.98
C VAL A 11 -4.13 -15.53 3.08
N ASP A 12 -5.20 -16.19 2.63
CA ASP A 12 -5.10 -17.33 1.71
C ASP A 12 -4.52 -16.92 0.34
N GLY A 13 -4.73 -15.66 -0.06
CA GLY A 13 -4.15 -15.06 -1.27
C GLY A 13 -2.67 -14.64 -1.18
N LYS A 14 -1.95 -14.97 -0.11
CA LYS A 14 -0.57 -14.48 0.15
C LYS A 14 0.42 -14.74 -0.99
N ASP A 15 0.32 -15.87 -1.69
CA ASP A 15 1.29 -16.24 -2.74
C ASP A 15 1.26 -15.25 -3.90
N LYS A 16 0.06 -14.75 -4.23
CA LYS A 16 -0.12 -13.70 -5.24
C LYS A 16 0.43 -12.35 -4.77
N ILE A 17 0.27 -12.03 -3.48
CA ILE A 17 0.83 -10.80 -2.89
C ILE A 17 2.37 -10.86 -2.92
N GLU A 18 2.96 -12.02 -2.61
CA GLU A 18 4.40 -12.24 -2.68
C GLU A 18 4.94 -12.08 -4.10
N GLU A 19 4.24 -12.63 -5.10
CA GLU A 19 4.62 -12.47 -6.51
C GLU A 19 4.63 -10.98 -6.92
N LEU A 20 3.57 -10.23 -6.58
CA LEU A 20 3.49 -8.79 -6.85
C LEU A 20 4.60 -8.02 -6.15
N ALA A 21 4.89 -8.33 -4.89
CA ALA A 21 5.97 -7.68 -4.13
C ALA A 21 7.34 -7.93 -4.78
N LYS A 22 7.63 -9.18 -5.16
CA LYS A 22 8.88 -9.52 -5.87
C LYS A 22 8.99 -8.82 -7.21
N LYS A 23 7.88 -8.72 -7.94
CA LYS A 23 7.86 -8.12 -9.27
C LYS A 23 8.00 -6.60 -9.24
N TYR A 24 7.35 -5.92 -8.31
CA TYR A 24 7.23 -4.46 -8.33
C TYR A 24 7.99 -3.74 -7.21
N LEU A 25 8.05 -4.31 -6.01
CA LEU A 25 8.64 -3.63 -4.84
C LEU A 25 10.13 -3.94 -4.70
N VAL A 26 10.55 -5.19 -4.85
CA VAL A 26 11.98 -5.57 -4.75
C VAL A 26 12.90 -4.78 -5.69
N PRO A 27 12.57 -4.55 -6.98
CA PRO A 27 13.42 -3.76 -7.86
C PRO A 27 13.27 -2.24 -7.67
N SER A 28 12.28 -1.78 -6.91
CA SER A 28 11.95 -0.36 -6.77
C SER A 28 12.58 0.25 -5.52
N ARG A 29 13.06 1.48 -5.64
CA ARG A 29 13.55 2.26 -4.49
C ARG A 29 12.46 3.11 -3.84
N ASN A 30 11.36 3.33 -4.56
CA ASN A 30 10.33 4.29 -4.20
C ASN A 30 8.95 3.64 -4.40
N ALA A 31 7.98 3.96 -3.53
CA ALA A 31 6.60 3.54 -3.68
C ALA A 31 5.62 4.62 -3.19
N PHE A 32 4.39 4.58 -3.69
CA PHE A 32 3.32 5.49 -3.26
C PHE A 32 2.07 4.69 -2.89
N TYR A 33 1.47 5.01 -1.74
CA TYR A 33 0.14 4.55 -1.36
C TYR A 33 -0.85 5.70 -1.50
N ILE A 34 -1.98 5.44 -2.14
CA ILE A 34 -3.00 6.47 -2.42
C ILE A 34 -4.33 6.00 -1.86
N GLY A 35 -4.92 6.80 -0.98
CA GLY A 35 -6.22 6.52 -0.36
C GLY A 35 -7.17 7.72 -0.45
N ARG A 36 -8.48 7.47 -0.43
CA ARG A 36 -9.51 8.54 -0.43
C ARG A 36 -10.47 8.34 0.74
N GLY A 37 -10.86 9.44 1.38
CA GLY A 37 -11.76 9.37 2.54
C GLY A 37 -11.14 8.54 3.65
N ILE A 38 -11.84 7.52 4.14
CA ILE A 38 -11.35 6.64 5.21
C ILE A 38 -10.09 5.85 4.81
N ASP A 39 -9.92 5.55 3.53
CA ASP A 39 -8.76 4.79 3.03
C ASP A 39 -7.46 5.62 3.09
N HIS A 40 -7.55 6.94 3.28
CA HIS A 40 -6.37 7.78 3.48
C HIS A 40 -5.58 7.34 4.72
N ALA A 41 -6.27 7.06 5.83
CA ALA A 41 -5.61 6.58 7.04
C ALA A 41 -4.92 5.23 6.83
N VAL A 42 -5.55 4.34 6.07
CA VAL A 42 -4.98 3.03 5.69
C VAL A 42 -3.75 3.20 4.80
N ALA A 43 -3.81 4.09 3.80
CA ALA A 43 -2.68 4.38 2.92
C ALA A 43 -1.47 4.96 3.66
N MET A 44 -1.71 5.85 4.63
CA MET A 44 -0.66 6.42 5.47
C MET A 44 0.03 5.35 6.33
N GLU A 45 -0.74 4.47 6.98
CA GLU A 45 -0.18 3.38 7.78
C GLU A 45 0.57 2.37 6.91
N ALA A 46 0.01 2.00 5.75
CA ALA A 46 0.67 1.09 4.80
C ALA A 46 2.02 1.65 4.31
N ALA A 47 2.11 2.96 4.06
CA ALA A 47 3.35 3.63 3.70
C ALA A 47 4.38 3.56 4.83
N LEU A 48 3.96 3.76 6.07
CA LEU A 48 4.82 3.66 7.25
C LEU A 48 5.35 2.23 7.42
N LYS A 49 4.49 1.22 7.33
CA LYS A 49 4.89 -0.18 7.42
C LYS A 49 5.88 -0.57 6.33
N LEU A 50 5.63 -0.19 5.07
CA LEU A 50 6.54 -0.54 3.98
C LEU A 50 7.92 0.10 4.18
N LYS A 51 7.97 1.38 4.58
CA LYS A 51 9.23 2.06 4.96
C LYS A 51 9.98 1.31 6.06
N GLU A 52 9.28 0.91 7.11
CA GLU A 52 9.88 0.27 8.28
C GLU A 52 10.49 -1.10 7.97
N VAL A 53 9.77 -1.95 7.23
CA VAL A 53 10.18 -3.35 7.02
C VAL A 53 11.11 -3.55 5.83
N SER A 54 10.99 -2.71 4.79
CA SER A 54 11.69 -2.91 3.52
C SER A 54 12.73 -1.83 3.20
N TYR A 55 12.72 -0.71 3.94
CA TYR A 55 13.55 0.47 3.67
C TYR A 55 13.32 1.13 2.30
N ILE A 56 12.24 0.76 1.60
CA ILE A 56 11.79 1.44 0.37
C ILE A 56 11.20 2.80 0.77
N GLN A 57 11.66 3.88 0.12
CA GLN A 57 11.13 5.22 0.35
C GLN A 57 9.66 5.27 -0.09
N THR A 58 8.74 5.26 0.86
CA THR A 58 7.31 5.14 0.58
C THR A 58 6.49 6.28 1.15
N GLU A 59 5.69 6.97 0.33
CA GLU A 59 4.82 8.06 0.81
C GLU A 59 3.34 7.75 0.60
N GLY A 60 2.53 8.11 1.60
CA GLY A 60 1.07 8.00 1.57
C GLY A 60 0.46 9.35 1.16
N PHE A 61 -0.50 9.34 0.24
CA PHE A 61 -1.18 10.53 -0.24
C PHE A 61 -2.70 10.38 -0.19
N ALA A 62 -3.39 11.48 0.13
CA ALA A 62 -4.81 11.63 -0.15
C ALA A 62 -4.99 11.79 -1.67
N ALA A 63 -5.87 10.97 -2.27
CA ALA A 63 -6.08 10.95 -3.71
C ALA A 63 -6.47 12.33 -4.30
N ALA A 64 -7.11 13.20 -3.50
CA ALA A 64 -7.52 14.54 -3.93
C ALA A 64 -6.33 15.51 -4.10
N GLU A 65 -5.21 15.27 -3.41
CA GLU A 65 -4.02 16.13 -3.43
C GLU A 65 -3.11 15.87 -4.63
N LEU A 66 -3.26 14.71 -5.28
CA LEU A 66 -2.40 14.29 -6.38
C LEU A 66 -2.39 15.27 -7.57
N LYS A 67 -3.53 15.91 -7.84
CA LYS A 67 -3.70 16.91 -8.90
C LYS A 67 -3.12 18.29 -8.55
N HIS A 68 -2.70 18.50 -7.31
CA HIS A 68 -2.21 19.78 -6.81
C HIS A 68 -0.66 19.88 -6.80
N GLY A 69 0.04 18.88 -7.33
CA GLY A 69 1.48 18.94 -7.59
C GLY A 69 2.22 17.60 -7.61
N THR A 70 1.59 16.49 -7.19
CA THR A 70 2.26 15.19 -7.02
C THR A 70 2.34 14.34 -8.30
N ILE A 71 1.49 14.60 -9.31
CA ILE A 71 1.46 13.89 -10.61
C ILE A 71 1.97 14.77 -11.78
N SER A 72 2.59 15.92 -11.51
CA SER A 72 3.14 16.79 -12.57
C SER A 72 4.39 16.23 -13.24
#